data_AF-A0A2T4Q1I8-F1
#
_entry.id   AF-A0A2T4Q1I8-F1
#
_cell.length_a   1.000
_cell.length_b   1.000
_cell.length_c   1.000
_cell.angle_alpha   90.00
_cell.angle_beta   90.00
_cell.angle_gamma   90.00
#
_symmetry.space_group_name_H-M   'P 1'
#
loop_
_entity.id
_entity.type
_entity.pdbx_description
1 polymer ?
#
loop_
_entity_poly.entity_id
_entity_poly.type
_entity_poly.pdbx_seq_one_letter_code
_entity_poly.pdbx_strand_id
1 'polypeptide(L)'
;METFEKNLKTLRKSRNLSLQELATRLNKNYNVKFSKTSIDRWEKGESSPSMDHASALAHFFGISLDELSGIKEMKQKEPTTLAAHLEGELKQEDVDYIMSLIDRFKKEDK
;
A
#
# COMPACT_ATOMS: atom_id res chain seq x y z
N MET A 1 5.97 3.67 8.16
CA MET A 1 5.50 3.57 6.76
C MET A 1 6.72 3.35 5.89
N GLU A 2 6.75 2.31 5.07
CA GLU A 2 7.83 2.13 4.10
C GLU A 2 7.54 3.07 2.92
N THR A 3 8.51 3.87 2.53
CA THR A 3 8.36 4.83 1.42
C THR A 3 8.81 4.19 0.12
N PHE A 4 8.28 4.67 -1.01
CA PHE A 4 8.68 4.24 -2.35
C PHE A 4 10.20 4.13 -2.50
N GLU A 5 10.97 5.15 -2.08
CA GLU A 5 12.43 5.15 -2.23
C GLU A 5 13.11 4.00 -1.47
N LYS A 6 12.63 3.68 -0.26
CA LYS A 6 13.16 2.57 0.55
C LYS A 6 12.76 1.22 -0.04
N ASN A 7 11.51 1.10 -0.46
CA ASN A 7 11.00 -0.15 -1.02
C ASN A 7 11.68 -0.52 -2.34
N LEU A 8 11.85 0.45 -3.25
CA LEU A 8 12.59 0.25 -4.51
C LEU A 8 14.01 -0.27 -4.24
N LYS A 9 14.70 0.33 -3.26
CA LYS A 9 16.04 -0.11 -2.85
C LYS A 9 16.05 -1.52 -2.28
N THR A 10 15.05 -1.88 -1.47
CA THR A 10 14.87 -3.22 -0.92
C THR A 10 14.64 -4.24 -2.02
N LEU A 11 13.73 -3.97 -2.96
CA LEU A 11 13.41 -4.84 -4.09
C LEU A 11 14.61 -5.06 -5.02
N ARG A 12 15.38 -4.00 -5.30
CA ARG A 12 16.61 -4.13 -6.09
C ARG A 12 17.64 -5.04 -5.39
N LYS A 13 17.84 -4.82 -4.09
CA LYS A 13 18.81 -5.59 -3.30
C LYS A 13 18.38 -7.05 -3.07
N SER A 14 17.10 -7.32 -2.87
CA SER A 14 16.59 -8.70 -2.71
C SER A 14 16.80 -9.55 -3.97
N ARG A 15 16.87 -8.90 -5.14
CA ARG A 15 17.22 -9.52 -6.43
C ARG A 15 18.73 -9.51 -6.73
N ASN A 16 19.58 -9.08 -5.79
CA ASN A 16 21.03 -8.94 -5.95
C ASN A 16 21.45 -8.10 -7.18
N LEU A 17 20.68 -7.06 -7.51
CA LEU A 17 20.98 -6.20 -8.66
C LEU A 17 21.77 -4.96 -8.25
N SER A 18 22.80 -4.62 -9.04
CA SER A 18 23.38 -3.28 -8.98
C SER A 18 22.42 -2.27 -9.64
N LEU A 19 22.59 -0.97 -9.35
CA LEU A 19 21.81 0.09 -10.01
C LEU A 19 21.96 0.04 -11.55
N GLN A 20 23.18 -0.27 -12.03
CA GLN A 20 23.48 -0.36 -13.45
C GLN A 20 22.87 -1.61 -14.09
N GLU A 21 22.87 -2.73 -13.36
CA GLU A 21 22.25 -3.97 -13.82
C GLU A 21 20.72 -3.81 -13.92
N LEU A 22 20.09 -3.19 -12.91
CA LEU A 22 18.66 -2.90 -12.96
C LEU A 22 18.30 -2.03 -14.16
N ALA A 23 19.02 -0.91 -14.37
CA ALA A 23 18.80 -0.06 -15.53
C ALA A 23 18.97 -0.83 -16.85
N THR A 24 20.01 -1.67 -16.95
CA THR A 24 20.29 -2.46 -18.15
C THR A 24 19.18 -3.47 -18.44
N ARG A 25 18.67 -4.17 -17.43
CA ARG A 25 17.57 -5.14 -17.58
C ARG A 25 16.27 -4.45 -17.97
N LEU A 26 15.95 -3.32 -17.35
CA LEU A 26 14.76 -2.56 -17.68
C LEU A 26 14.82 -2.03 -19.12
N ASN A 27 15.96 -1.46 -19.53
CA ASN A 27 16.14 -0.95 -20.90
C ASN A 27 16.07 -2.02 -22.00
N LYS A 28 16.26 -3.30 -21.66
CA LYS A 28 16.11 -4.41 -22.61
C LYS A 28 14.66 -4.82 -22.82
N ASN A 29 13.81 -4.62 -21.81
CA ASN A 29 12.46 -5.18 -21.77
C ASN A 29 11.36 -4.13 -21.89
N TYR A 30 11.68 -2.85 -21.72
CA TYR A 30 10.70 -1.76 -21.74
C TYR A 30 11.14 -0.64 -22.67
N ASN A 31 10.18 0.06 -23.25
CA ASN A 31 10.43 1.15 -24.19
C ASN A 31 10.92 2.45 -23.50
N VAL A 32 10.74 2.55 -22.18
CA VAL A 32 11.19 3.71 -21.39
C VAL A 32 12.65 3.57 -20.96
N LYS A 33 13.39 4.69 -21.01
CA LYS A 33 14.84 4.70 -20.77
C LYS A 33 15.16 4.90 -19.29
N PHE A 34 15.79 3.90 -18.70
CA PHE A 34 16.32 3.94 -17.35
C PHE A 34 17.80 4.30 -17.34
N SER A 35 18.20 5.18 -16.43
CA SER A 35 19.61 5.46 -16.14
C SER A 35 19.95 5.09 -14.70
N LYS A 36 21.20 4.68 -14.47
CA LYS A 36 21.72 4.44 -13.11
C LYS A 36 21.46 5.63 -12.19
N THR A 37 21.68 6.84 -12.69
CA THR A 37 21.50 8.10 -11.95
C THR A 37 20.05 8.33 -11.58
N SER A 38 19.10 8.08 -12.49
CA SER A 38 17.67 8.21 -12.20
C SER A 38 17.24 7.27 -11.07
N ILE A 39 17.64 6.00 -11.16
CA ILE A 39 17.31 4.99 -10.13
C ILE A 39 17.95 5.36 -8.78
N ASP A 40 19.21 5.82 -8.78
CA ASP A 40 19.89 6.27 -7.55
C ASP A 40 19.15 7.44 -6.88
N ARG A 41 18.72 8.43 -7.67
CA ARG A 41 17.93 9.57 -7.17
C ARG A 41 16.57 9.12 -6.62
N TRP A 42 15.91 8.17 -7.28
CA TRP A 42 14.66 7.60 -6.80
C TRP A 42 14.84 6.85 -5.48
N GLU A 43 15.91 6.06 -5.32
CA GLU A 43 16.21 5.35 -4.06
C GLU A 43 16.64 6.28 -2.90
N LYS A 44 17.00 7.52 -3.20
CA LYS A 44 17.32 8.56 -2.22
C LYS A 44 16.15 9.52 -1.94
N GLY A 45 15.08 9.44 -2.72
CA GLY A 45 13.96 10.38 -2.65
C GLY A 45 14.28 11.78 -3.20
N GLU A 46 15.35 11.94 -3.98
CA GLU A 46 15.73 13.22 -4.61
C GLU A 46 14.83 13.58 -5.81
N SER A 47 14.18 12.58 -6.40
CA SER A 47 13.22 12.75 -7.49
C SER A 47 12.24 11.58 -7.51
N SER A 48 11.16 11.71 -8.28
CA SER A 48 10.16 10.65 -8.46
C SER A 48 10.19 10.13 -9.90
N PRO A 49 9.89 8.83 -10.12
CA PRO A 49 9.71 8.28 -11.46
C PRO A 49 8.45 8.86 -12.13
N SER A 50 8.41 8.88 -13.46
CA SER A 50 7.14 9.07 -14.16
C SER A 50 6.27 7.82 -14.04
N MET A 51 4.98 7.94 -14.37
CA MET A 51 4.03 6.82 -14.35
C MET A 51 4.51 5.61 -15.18
N ASP A 52 5.09 5.85 -16.35
CA ASP A 52 5.59 4.78 -17.21
C ASP A 52 6.79 4.05 -16.57
N HIS A 53 7.68 4.78 -15.91
CA HIS A 53 8.81 4.19 -15.19
C HIS A 53 8.33 3.39 -13.98
N ALA A 54 7.38 3.93 -13.21
CA ALA A 54 6.79 3.23 -12.07
C ALA A 54 6.08 1.94 -12.51
N SER A 55 5.33 1.99 -13.61
CA SER A 55 4.62 0.83 -14.16
C SER A 55 5.60 -0.25 -14.64
N ALA A 56 6.66 0.13 -15.33
CA ALA A 56 7.70 -0.80 -15.76
C ALA A 56 8.47 -1.41 -14.56
N LEU A 57 8.72 -0.64 -13.50
CA LEU A 57 9.33 -1.16 -12.26
C LEU A 57 8.41 -2.17 -11.56
N ALA A 58 7.14 -1.83 -11.37
CA ALA A 58 6.14 -2.72 -10.76
C ALA A 58 6.04 -4.04 -11.54
N HIS A 59 5.90 -3.96 -12.86
CA HIS A 59 5.87 -5.14 -13.72
C HIS A 59 7.17 -5.95 -13.67
N PHE A 60 8.34 -5.30 -13.66
CA PHE A 60 9.63 -5.98 -13.56
C PHE A 60 9.79 -6.77 -12.25
N PHE A 61 9.32 -6.21 -11.13
CA PHE A 61 9.39 -6.87 -9.83
C PHE A 61 8.24 -7.85 -9.58
N GLY A 62 7.20 -7.83 -10.41
CA GLY A 62 6.01 -8.68 -10.29
C GLY A 62 5.09 -8.26 -9.14
N ILE A 63 4.99 -6.96 -8.87
CA ILE A 63 4.19 -6.38 -7.80
C ILE A 63 3.25 -5.30 -8.35
N SER A 64 2.27 -4.89 -7.56
CA SER A 64 1.41 -3.74 -7.87
C SER A 64 2.11 -2.39 -7.65
N LEU A 65 1.56 -1.32 -8.22
CA LEU A 65 2.04 0.04 -7.97
C LEU A 65 1.84 0.47 -6.50
N ASP A 66 0.80 -0.02 -5.84
CA ASP A 66 0.54 0.26 -4.42
C ASP A 66 1.61 -0.36 -3.54
N GLU A 67 1.94 -1.63 -3.81
CA GLU A 67 3.05 -2.32 -3.16
C GLU A 67 4.38 -1.63 -3.44
N LEU A 68 4.65 -1.23 -4.69
CA LEU A 68 5.87 -0.51 -5.05
C LEU A 68 5.98 0.81 -4.28
N SER A 69 4.86 1.54 -4.14
CA SER A 69 4.78 2.82 -3.44
C SER A 69 4.96 2.69 -1.92
N GLY A 70 4.93 1.47 -1.37
CA GLY A 70 4.98 1.20 0.06
C GLY A 70 3.65 1.46 0.76
N ILE A 71 2.56 1.59 0.00
CA ILE A 71 1.20 1.68 0.51
C ILE A 71 0.77 0.25 0.84
N LYS A 72 1.10 -0.21 2.06
CA LYS A 72 0.47 -1.41 2.62
C LYS A 72 -1.00 -1.10 2.82
N GLU A 73 -1.81 -1.61 1.90
CA GLU A 73 -3.27 -1.56 1.86
C GLU A 73 -3.84 -0.31 2.55
N MET A 74 -4.20 0.71 1.76
CA MET A 74 -5.36 1.51 2.15
C MET A 74 -6.59 0.60 2.06
N LYS A 75 -6.69 -0.42 2.93
CA LYS A 75 -8.01 -0.95 3.26
C LYS A 75 -8.71 0.27 3.82
N GLN A 76 -9.67 0.80 3.07
CA GLN A 76 -10.73 1.57 3.69
C GLN A 76 -11.09 0.74 4.91
N LYS A 77 -10.92 1.30 6.11
CA LYS A 77 -11.48 0.64 7.29
C LYS A 77 -12.94 0.49 6.93
N GLU A 78 -13.36 -0.74 6.61
CA GLU A 78 -14.77 -1.12 6.56
C GLU A 78 -15.41 -0.39 7.74
N PRO A 79 -16.44 0.43 7.52
CA PRO A 79 -17.02 1.23 8.58
C PRO A 79 -17.29 0.30 9.76
N THR A 80 -16.49 0.44 10.83
CA THR A 80 -16.62 -0.37 12.04
C THR A 80 -17.87 0.02 12.83
N THR A 81 -18.67 0.93 12.29
CA THR A 81 -19.86 1.50 12.92
C THR A 81 -21.09 0.79 12.39
N LEU A 82 -21.61 -0.14 13.18
CA LEU A 82 -22.87 -0.85 12.91
C LEU A 82 -24.04 0.14 12.74
N ALA A 83 -24.05 1.25 13.48
CA ALA A 83 -25.15 2.21 13.51
C ALA A 83 -25.48 2.84 12.14
N ALA A 84 -24.49 3.06 11.28
CA ALA A 84 -24.72 3.70 9.98
C ALA A 84 -25.41 2.79 8.94
N HIS A 85 -25.40 1.46 9.16
CA HIS A 85 -25.99 0.48 8.23
C HIS A 85 -27.38 0.01 8.65
N LEU A 86 -27.86 0.43 9.83
CA LEU A 86 -29.08 -0.06 10.46
C LEU A 86 -30.16 1.02 10.61
N GLU A 87 -29.90 2.21 10.06
CA GLU A 87 -30.79 3.37 10.19
C GLU A 87 -32.12 3.10 9.48
N GLY A 88 -33.19 2.95 10.27
CA GLY A 88 -34.54 2.67 9.78
C GLY A 88 -34.94 1.19 9.68
N GLU A 89 -34.02 0.24 9.93
CA GLU A 89 -34.30 -1.21 9.83
C GLU A 89 -34.59 -1.88 11.18
N LEU A 90 -34.21 -1.25 12.30
CA LEU A 90 -34.38 -1.79 13.65
C LEU A 90 -35.51 -1.09 14.41
N LYS A 91 -36.26 -1.86 15.21
CA LYS A 91 -37.22 -1.29 16.16
C LYS A 91 -36.48 -0.78 17.39
N GLN A 92 -37.10 0.16 18.10
CA GLN A 92 -36.54 0.71 19.35
C GLN A 92 -36.22 -0.39 20.38
N GLU A 93 -37.08 -1.41 20.47
CA GLU A 93 -36.88 -2.57 21.37
C GLU A 93 -35.58 -3.34 21.07
N ASP A 94 -35.24 -3.49 19.78
CA ASP A 94 -34.01 -4.17 19.35
C ASP A 94 -32.78 -3.33 19.69
N VAL A 95 -32.88 -2.00 19.54
CA VAL A 95 -31.81 -1.05 19.89
C VAL A 95 -31.55 -1.08 21.40
N ASP A 96 -32.60 -1.05 22.21
CA ASP A 96 -32.50 -1.09 23.67
C ASP A 96 -31.87 -2.39 24.15
N TYR A 97 -32.23 -3.52 23.52
CA TYR A 97 -31.63 -4.82 23.82
C TYR A 97 -30.13 -4.84 23.49
N ILE A 98 -29.74 -4.37 22.31
CA ILE A 98 -28.33 -4.29 21.90
C ILE A 98 -27.52 -3.42 22.87
N MET A 99 -28.06 -2.27 23.29
CA MET A 99 -27.40 -1.39 24.26
C MET A 99 -27.20 -2.07 25.63
N SER A 100 -28.18 -2.86 26.08
CA SER A 100 -28.06 -3.64 27.31
C SER A 100 -26.94 -4.69 27.25
N LEU A 101 -26.72 -5.32 26.09
CA LEU A 101 -25.64 -6.28 25.89
C LEU A 101 -24.27 -5.59 25.92
N ILE A 102 -24.14 -4.44 25.26
CA ILE A 102 -22.91 -3.64 25.27
C ILE A 102 -22.53 -3.25 26.70
N ASP A 103 -23.49 -2.80 27.49
CA ASP A 103 -23.26 -2.43 28.89
C ASP A 103 -22.89 -3.64 29.76
N ARG A 104 -23.44 -4.82 29.47
CA ARG A 104 -23.04 -6.07 30.14
C ARG A 104 -21.57 -6.39 29.86
N PHE A 105 -21.15 -6.39 28.60
CA PHE A 105 -19.77 -6.71 28.23
C PHE A 105 -18.76 -5.70 28.80
N LYS A 106 -19.09 -4.40 28.82
CA LYS A 106 -18.24 -3.37 29.46
C LYS A 106 -18.08 -3.55 30.98
N LYS A 107 -19.00 -4.24 31.64
CA LYS A 107 -18.95 -4.56 33.07
C LYS A 107 -18.24 -5.88 33.34
N GLU A 108 -18.24 -6.83 32.40
CA GLU A 108 -17.51 -8.11 32.50
C GLU A 108 -16.00 -7.94 32.23
N ASP A 109 -15.59 -6.95 31.44
CA ASP A 109 -14.17 -6.61 31.16
C ASP A 109 -13.51 -5.68 32.21
N LYS A 110 -14.20 -5.37 33.32
CA LYS A 110 -13.70 -4.55 34.44
C LYS A 110 -13.51 -5.38 35.70
#